data_AF-A0A9W7WMV1-F1
#
_entry.id   AF-A0A9W7WMV1-F1
#
_cell.length_a   1.000
_cell.length_b   1.000
_cell.length_c   1.000
_cell.angle_alpha   90.00
_cell.angle_beta   90.00
_cell.angle_gamma   90.00
#
_symmetry.space_group_name_H-M   'P 1'
#
loop_
_entity.id
_entity.type
_entity.pdbx_description
1 polymer ?
#
loop_
_entity_poly.entity_id
_entity_poly.type
_entity_poly.pdbx_seq_one_letter_code
_entity_poly.pdbx_strand_id
1 'polypeptide(L)'
;MLCLSSVSHKVIEEVNNIQEDLEIEKTCRQTIADVPDLRTTTERFILFSFIIKQKPEFNSFTSFNKSQNNTCREKERGLVFFLNKQNRSLKRKSMLYLAHLNADVVAEIKIDDEEDEASQEMDVCNSSHCQLVITELRDKLDVILAEKKQMAFVLETTREQLCQTRQELLKEKHDNTVLIAETFQQKKLLEKYNRVSQYALEEFETLQEDLKLERDLRSEAEKFAHEMLIEQKKLKRQSQMLIQSLSPAESLQNALAEINTLTHTLEKERLEQQKQMKALEEQIHNSELKKQLMTLQRQTELLEEERNEWQHKYTKAETEAKDLRFAVEEVKKKLHQVSNPSPAALAAPPPPPPPPPPPPPSASSSNPLSSLLSILRKKKDISTEIALVEKDSSEKAPEKDIRHQAVDEMMQRIKKGVQLRPVSHTANRSRPGPKEQTSSNSAIQELKGILNSVKHSGPSPSSGAGPLSPSPKSELEKALLRRREALDTTQTNS
;
A
#
# COMPACT_ATOMS: atom_id res chain seq x y z
N MET A 1 20.23 17.77 -23.40
CA MET A 1 19.46 16.79 -22.60
C MET A 1 19.38 17.13 -21.11
N LEU A 2 20.43 17.67 -20.47
CA LEU A 2 20.45 17.91 -19.01
C LEU A 2 19.37 18.89 -18.49
N CYS A 3 18.95 19.89 -19.27
CA CYS A 3 17.88 20.81 -18.87
C CYS A 3 16.48 20.17 -18.79
N LEU A 4 16.17 19.19 -19.65
CA LEU A 4 14.85 18.53 -19.64
C LEU A 4 14.70 17.60 -18.42
N SER A 5 15.78 16.95 -18.00
CA SER A 5 15.79 16.12 -16.78
C SER A 5 15.63 16.95 -15.52
N SER A 6 16.27 18.13 -15.45
CA SER A 6 16.16 19.04 -14.30
C SER A 6 14.76 19.66 -14.17
N VAL A 7 14.11 19.99 -15.31
CA VAL A 7 12.73 20.47 -15.32
C VAL A 7 11.76 19.36 -14.91
N SER A 8 11.95 18.13 -15.40
CA SER A 8 11.08 17.01 -15.03
C SER A 8 11.18 16.65 -13.55
N HIS A 9 12.38 16.71 -12.96
CA HIS A 9 12.57 16.47 -11.52
C HIS A 9 11.89 17.55 -10.67
N LYS A 10 12.01 18.83 -11.06
CA LYS A 10 11.33 19.93 -10.37
C LYS A 10 9.81 19.86 -10.45
N VAL A 11 9.26 19.43 -11.59
CA VAL A 11 7.81 19.25 -11.74
C VAL A 11 7.30 18.10 -10.88
N ILE A 12 8.06 17.00 -10.77
CA ILE A 12 7.69 15.87 -9.90
C ILE A 12 7.75 16.28 -8.41
N GLU A 13 8.75 17.05 -8.03
CA GLU A 13 8.88 17.59 -6.67
C GLU A 13 7.76 18.59 -6.34
N GLU A 14 7.38 19.46 -7.27
CA GLU A 14 6.22 20.35 -7.11
C GLU A 14 4.89 19.59 -7.01
N VAL A 15 4.69 18.53 -7.82
CA VAL A 15 3.48 17.71 -7.74
C VAL A 15 3.40 16.95 -6.42
N ASN A 16 4.51 16.44 -5.92
CA ASN A 16 4.56 15.76 -4.62
C ASN A 16 4.29 16.72 -3.46
N ASN A 17 4.86 17.92 -3.49
CA ASN A 17 4.60 18.95 -2.47
C ASN A 17 3.13 19.40 -2.49
N ILE A 18 2.54 19.59 -3.67
CA ILE A 18 1.11 19.93 -3.81
C ILE A 18 0.23 18.79 -3.27
N GLN A 19 0.62 17.53 -3.49
CA GLN A 19 -0.11 16.38 -2.99
C GLN A 19 -0.05 16.27 -1.46
N GLU A 20 1.12 16.54 -0.86
CA GLU A 20 1.30 16.56 0.59
C GLU A 20 0.50 17.71 1.24
N ASP A 21 0.51 18.89 0.63
CA ASP A 21 -0.29 20.04 1.07
C ASP A 21 -1.80 19.78 0.97
N LEU A 22 -2.25 19.05 -0.06
CA LEU A 22 -3.66 18.67 -0.21
C LEU A 22 -4.10 17.68 0.88
N GLU A 23 -3.21 16.76 1.29
CA GLU A 23 -3.48 15.84 2.40
C GLU A 23 -3.49 16.57 3.75
N ILE A 24 -2.62 17.57 3.94
CA ILE A 24 -2.65 18.44 5.12
C ILE A 24 -3.94 19.26 5.15
N GLU A 25 -4.40 19.81 4.02
CA GLU A 25 -5.65 20.55 3.93
C GLU A 25 -6.87 19.65 4.24
N LYS A 26 -6.90 18.43 3.69
CA LYS A 26 -7.94 17.43 4.00
C LYS A 26 -7.95 17.09 5.48
N THR A 27 -6.78 16.89 6.08
CA THR A 27 -6.64 16.60 7.51
C THR A 27 -7.16 17.77 8.35
N CYS A 28 -6.78 19.01 8.02
CA CYS A 28 -7.27 20.20 8.71
C CYS A 28 -8.80 20.39 8.57
N ARG A 29 -9.37 20.11 7.39
CA ARG A 29 -10.83 20.14 7.18
C ARG A 29 -11.55 19.06 7.97
N GLN A 30 -10.96 17.87 8.08
CA GLN A 30 -11.49 16.77 8.89
C GLN A 30 -11.45 17.11 10.38
N THR A 31 -10.34 17.64 10.89
CA THR A 31 -10.24 18.07 12.30
C THR A 31 -11.26 19.14 12.66
N ILE A 32 -11.61 20.05 11.75
CA ILE A 32 -12.66 21.08 11.96
C ILE A 32 -14.06 20.48 11.92
N ALA A 33 -14.29 19.42 11.14
CA ALA A 33 -15.56 18.71 11.08
C ALA A 33 -15.85 17.90 12.36
N ASP A 34 -14.79 17.44 13.04
CA ASP A 34 -14.87 16.63 14.26
C ASP A 34 -14.98 17.47 15.56
N VAL A 35 -14.93 18.82 15.49
CA VAL A 35 -15.17 19.69 16.67
C VAL A 35 -16.68 19.82 16.92
N PRO A 36 -17.22 19.27 18.03
CA PRO A 36 -18.68 19.08 18.18
C PRO A 36 -19.50 20.36 18.41
N ASP A 37 -18.87 21.52 18.61
CA ASP A 37 -19.54 22.69 19.19
C ASP A 37 -19.50 23.97 18.33
N LEU A 38 -19.03 23.91 17.07
CA LEU A 38 -19.15 25.03 16.14
C LEU A 38 -20.49 24.99 15.41
N ARG A 39 -21.45 25.77 15.91
CA ARG A 39 -22.86 25.76 15.49
C ARG A 39 -23.15 26.58 14.22
N THR A 40 -22.21 27.40 13.73
CA THR A 40 -22.42 28.20 12.51
C THR A 40 -21.27 28.08 11.50
N THR A 41 -21.61 28.14 10.21
CA THR A 41 -20.64 28.12 9.09
C THR A 41 -19.63 29.27 9.16
N THR A 42 -20.03 30.40 9.74
CA THR A 42 -19.17 31.58 9.93
C THR A 42 -18.07 31.32 10.95
N GLU A 43 -18.36 30.66 12.07
CA GLU A 43 -17.37 30.31 13.09
C GLU A 43 -16.35 29.31 12.55
N ARG A 44 -16.79 28.33 11.74
CA ARG A 44 -15.90 27.37 11.07
C ARG A 44 -14.97 28.06 10.08
N PHE A 45 -15.48 29.04 9.33
CA PHE A 45 -14.68 29.80 8.37
C PHE A 45 -13.65 30.72 9.04
N ILE A 46 -14.01 31.32 10.19
CA ILE A 46 -13.10 32.12 11.01
C ILE A 46 -12.00 31.24 11.62
N LEU A 47 -12.34 30.07 12.16
CA LEU A 47 -11.36 29.13 12.72
C LEU A 47 -10.41 28.58 11.64
N PHE A 48 -10.94 28.21 10.47
CA PHE A 48 -10.13 27.78 9.32
C PHE A 48 -9.19 28.90 8.85
N SER A 49 -9.70 30.12 8.71
CA SER A 49 -8.88 31.28 8.33
C SER A 49 -7.81 31.61 9.37
N PHE A 50 -8.09 31.42 10.66
CA PHE A 50 -7.14 31.64 11.75
C PHE A 50 -6.03 30.58 11.78
N ILE A 51 -6.39 29.30 11.58
CA ILE A 51 -5.44 28.17 11.51
C ILE A 51 -4.52 28.30 10.29
N ILE A 52 -5.07 28.64 9.11
CA ILE A 52 -4.30 28.87 7.89
C ILE A 52 -3.32 30.04 8.08
N LYS A 53 -3.73 31.11 8.77
CA LYS A 53 -2.91 32.30 9.00
C LYS A 53 -1.80 32.10 10.04
N GLN A 54 -1.96 31.14 10.96
CA GLN A 54 -0.93 30.78 11.95
C GLN A 54 0.10 29.76 11.45
N LYS A 55 -0.11 29.09 10.31
CA LYS A 55 0.90 28.20 9.73
C LYS A 55 1.94 28.98 8.91
N PRO A 56 3.21 29.08 9.37
CA PRO A 56 4.25 29.85 8.68
C PRO A 56 4.60 29.29 7.28
N GLU A 57 4.42 27.98 7.09
CA GLU A 57 4.68 27.27 5.83
C GLU A 57 3.76 27.75 4.69
N PHE A 58 2.48 28.01 4.97
CA PHE A 58 1.50 28.44 3.96
C PHE A 58 1.73 29.88 3.50
N ASN A 59 2.18 30.76 4.40
CA ASN A 59 2.57 32.14 4.07
C ASN A 59 3.86 32.19 3.23
N SER A 60 4.79 31.27 3.48
CA SER A 60 6.00 31.10 2.67
C SER A 60 5.64 30.60 1.27
N PHE A 61 4.75 29.61 1.17
CA PHE A 61 4.30 29.04 -0.10
C PHE A 61 3.54 30.03 -0.99
N THR A 62 2.63 30.83 -0.42
CA THR A 62 1.92 31.89 -1.15
C THR A 62 2.86 32.99 -1.66
N SER A 63 3.86 33.35 -0.86
CA SER A 63 4.90 34.31 -1.25
C SER A 63 5.83 33.75 -2.35
N PHE A 64 6.21 32.47 -2.24
CA PHE A 64 7.04 31.77 -3.22
C PHE A 64 6.31 31.60 -4.57
N ASN A 65 5.05 31.16 -4.56
CA ASN A 65 4.23 31.06 -5.77
C ASN A 65 4.01 32.40 -6.45
N LYS A 66 3.81 33.48 -5.67
CA LYS A 66 3.68 34.83 -6.21
C LYS A 66 4.97 35.32 -6.85
N SER A 67 6.12 34.99 -6.26
CA SER A 67 7.45 35.29 -6.83
C SER A 67 7.69 34.51 -8.14
N GLN A 68 7.44 33.19 -8.14
CA GLN A 68 7.54 32.34 -9.33
C GLN A 68 6.64 32.80 -10.48
N ASN A 69 5.37 33.14 -10.19
CA ASN A 69 4.44 33.67 -11.20
C ASN A 69 4.93 34.99 -11.81
N ASN A 70 5.47 35.90 -11.00
CA ASN A 70 6.02 37.16 -11.49
C ASN A 70 7.25 36.92 -12.37
N THR A 71 8.15 36.03 -11.98
CA THR A 71 9.32 35.66 -12.79
C THR A 71 8.92 34.99 -14.11
N CYS A 72 7.89 34.14 -14.11
CA CYS A 72 7.38 33.49 -15.31
C CYS A 72 6.80 34.54 -16.29
N ARG A 73 6.01 35.48 -15.77
CA ARG A 73 5.42 36.57 -16.56
C ARG A 73 6.47 37.53 -17.14
N GLU A 74 7.56 37.77 -16.42
CA GLU A 74 8.66 38.62 -16.88
C GLU A 74 9.50 37.94 -17.97
N LYS A 75 9.75 36.63 -17.84
CA LYS A 75 10.38 35.81 -18.90
C LYS A 75 9.54 35.76 -20.18
N GLU A 76 8.22 35.61 -20.04
CA GLU A 76 7.28 35.63 -21.18
C GLU A 76 7.31 36.98 -21.92
N ARG A 77 7.28 38.10 -21.17
CA ARG A 77 7.44 39.44 -21.75
C ARG A 77 8.78 39.64 -22.46
N GLY A 78 9.87 39.12 -21.88
CA GLY A 78 11.20 39.15 -22.49
C GLY A 78 11.27 38.36 -23.81
N LEU A 79 10.63 37.18 -23.86
CA LEU A 79 10.56 36.34 -25.06
C LEU A 79 9.77 37.02 -26.19
N VAL A 80 8.63 37.62 -25.86
CA VAL A 80 7.80 38.38 -26.82
C VAL A 80 8.58 39.57 -27.39
N PHE A 81 9.31 40.31 -26.55
CA PHE A 81 10.15 41.42 -26.98
C PHE A 81 11.30 40.95 -27.91
N PHE A 82 11.97 39.85 -27.58
CA PHE A 82 13.03 39.26 -28.39
C PHE A 82 12.51 38.80 -29.76
N LEU A 83 11.40 38.08 -29.80
CA LEU A 83 10.76 37.62 -31.04
C LEU A 83 10.30 38.80 -31.92
N ASN A 84 9.79 39.88 -31.31
CA ASN A 84 9.39 41.08 -32.06
C ASN A 84 10.62 41.80 -32.67
N LYS A 85 11.71 41.92 -31.93
CA LYS A 85 12.97 42.48 -32.42
C LYS A 85 13.57 41.65 -33.57
N GLN A 86 13.56 40.32 -33.44
CA GLN A 86 13.97 39.39 -34.50
C GLN A 86 13.08 39.52 -35.73
N ASN A 87 11.75 39.52 -35.57
CA ASN A 87 10.80 39.72 -36.69
C ASN A 87 11.02 41.06 -37.41
N ARG A 88 11.27 42.14 -36.66
CA ARG A 88 11.55 43.45 -37.26
C ARG A 88 12.90 43.50 -37.97
N SER A 89 13.87 42.68 -37.56
CA SER A 89 15.14 42.50 -38.29
C SER A 89 14.94 41.66 -39.55
N LEU A 90 14.22 40.54 -39.45
CA LEU A 90 13.85 39.66 -40.58
C LEU A 90 13.06 40.42 -41.64
N LYS A 91 12.05 41.22 -41.25
CA LYS A 91 11.31 42.08 -42.18
C LYS A 91 12.22 43.07 -42.91
N ARG A 92 13.17 43.69 -42.21
CA ARG A 92 14.13 44.61 -42.82
C ARG A 92 15.07 43.91 -43.80
N LYS A 93 15.58 42.72 -43.43
CA LYS A 93 16.43 41.90 -44.31
C LYS A 93 15.65 41.38 -45.52
N SER A 94 14.44 40.88 -45.32
CA SER A 94 13.55 40.41 -46.39
C SER A 94 13.19 41.53 -47.35
N MET A 95 12.91 42.74 -46.85
CA MET A 95 12.69 43.92 -47.70
C MET A 95 13.96 44.31 -48.47
N LEU A 96 15.14 44.21 -47.86
CA LEU A 96 16.42 44.45 -48.55
C LEU A 96 16.64 43.43 -49.68
N TYR A 97 16.42 42.14 -49.42
CA TYR A 97 16.54 41.11 -50.45
C TYR A 97 15.50 41.28 -51.55
N LEU A 98 14.25 41.62 -51.19
CA LEU A 98 13.19 41.90 -52.15
C LEU A 98 13.53 43.13 -53.03
N ALA A 99 14.24 44.12 -52.50
CA ALA A 99 14.72 45.27 -53.27
C ALA A 99 15.94 44.94 -54.16
N HIS A 100 16.67 43.85 -53.89
CA HIS A 100 17.77 43.35 -54.73
C HIS A 100 17.32 42.32 -55.76
N LEU A 101 16.06 41.87 -55.71
CA LEU A 101 15.45 41.04 -56.75
C LEU A 101 14.94 41.96 -57.86
N ASN A 102 15.53 41.87 -59.05
CA ASN A 102 15.02 42.59 -60.22
C ASN A 102 13.61 42.08 -60.58
N ALA A 103 12.76 42.97 -61.09
CA ALA A 103 11.37 42.66 -61.44
C ALA A 103 11.23 41.45 -62.39
N ASP A 104 12.27 41.16 -63.18
CA ASP A 104 12.33 40.02 -64.11
C ASP A 104 12.37 38.66 -63.39
N VAL A 105 13.06 38.53 -62.24
CA VAL A 105 13.14 37.27 -61.49
C VAL A 105 11.81 36.94 -60.77
N VAL A 106 11.01 37.96 -60.48
CA VAL A 106 9.67 37.77 -59.90
C VAL A 106 8.63 37.44 -60.98
N ALA A 107 8.86 37.86 -62.23
CA ALA A 107 8.00 37.55 -63.37
C ALA A 107 8.25 36.14 -63.97
N GLU A 108 9.45 35.57 -63.79
CA GLU A 108 9.83 34.23 -64.27
C GLU A 108 9.23 33.05 -63.50
N ILE A 109 8.47 33.29 -62.42
CA ILE A 109 7.65 32.25 -61.75
C ILE A 109 6.22 32.25 -62.32
N LYS A 110 6.09 32.55 -63.62
CA LYS A 110 4.95 32.05 -64.42
C LYS A 110 5.42 30.76 -65.05
N ILE A 111 5.08 29.66 -64.40
CA ILE A 111 5.16 28.33 -64.99
C ILE A 111 4.05 28.29 -66.04
N ASP A 112 4.40 28.61 -67.29
CA ASP A 112 3.66 28.15 -68.46
C ASP A 112 4.33 26.84 -68.87
N ASP A 113 3.60 25.74 -68.74
CA ASP A 113 4.01 24.41 -69.18
C ASP A 113 3.92 24.39 -70.72
N GLU A 114 4.99 24.76 -71.41
CA GLU A 114 5.18 24.45 -72.83
C GLU A 114 6.46 23.61 -72.96
N GLU A 115 6.26 22.35 -73.35
CA GLU A 115 7.30 21.43 -73.78
C GLU A 115 7.98 22.01 -75.02
N ASP A 116 9.30 22.19 -74.99
CA ASP A 116 10.07 22.31 -76.22
C ASP A 116 11.43 21.60 -76.06
N GLU A 117 11.51 20.46 -76.74
CA GLU A 117 12.72 19.80 -77.20
C GLU A 117 13.57 20.78 -78.01
N ALA A 118 14.75 21.14 -77.51
CA ALA A 118 15.79 21.73 -78.33
C ALA A 118 17.16 21.15 -77.94
N SER A 119 17.49 20.06 -78.63
CA SER A 119 18.86 19.59 -78.79
C SER A 119 19.70 20.69 -79.46
N GLN A 120 20.67 21.24 -78.73
CA GLN A 120 21.77 22.02 -79.31
C GLN A 120 23.10 21.49 -78.83
N GLU A 121 23.87 20.97 -79.79
CA GLU A 121 25.26 20.57 -79.66
C GLU A 121 26.09 21.75 -79.15
N MET A 122 26.76 21.56 -78.01
CA MET A 122 27.62 22.55 -77.38
C MET A 122 29.02 22.48 -78.00
N ASP A 123 29.41 23.57 -78.66
CA ASP A 123 30.75 23.80 -79.21
C ASP A 123 31.81 23.65 -78.10
N VAL A 124 32.77 22.74 -78.31
CA VAL A 124 33.77 22.32 -77.32
C VAL A 124 34.87 23.39 -77.24
N CYS A 125 35.00 24.07 -76.08
CA CYS A 125 36.14 24.93 -75.78
C CYS A 125 37.45 24.10 -75.78
N ASN A 126 38.16 24.06 -76.92
CA ASN A 126 39.46 23.36 -77.08
C ASN A 126 40.65 24.06 -76.38
N SER A 127 40.40 25.01 -75.47
CA SER A 127 41.45 25.63 -74.67
C SER A 127 41.95 24.63 -73.62
N SER A 128 43.26 24.36 -73.58
CA SER A 128 43.88 23.46 -72.58
C SER A 128 43.52 23.83 -71.14
N HIS A 129 43.24 25.10 -70.88
CA HIS A 129 42.76 25.61 -69.61
C HIS A 129 41.31 25.17 -69.29
N CYS A 130 40.39 25.20 -70.28
CA CYS A 130 39.03 24.67 -70.13
C CYS A 130 39.07 23.18 -69.76
N GLN A 131 39.93 22.39 -70.41
CA GLN A 131 40.08 20.95 -70.15
C GLN A 131 40.55 20.65 -68.72
N LEU A 132 41.55 21.41 -68.22
CA LEU A 132 42.08 21.26 -66.86
C LEU A 132 41.03 21.59 -65.78
N VAL A 133 40.27 22.67 -65.99
CA VAL A 133 39.19 23.05 -65.06
C VAL A 133 38.07 22.00 -65.06
N ILE A 134 37.71 21.46 -66.22
CA ILE A 134 36.71 20.39 -66.32
C ILE A 134 37.19 19.13 -65.58
N THR A 135 38.47 18.74 -65.70
CA THR A 135 39.01 17.59 -64.95
C THR A 135 39.04 17.85 -63.44
N GLU A 136 39.45 19.04 -63.00
CA GLU A 136 39.48 19.39 -61.58
C GLU A 136 38.06 19.39 -60.96
N LEU A 137 37.06 19.87 -61.70
CA LEU A 137 35.66 19.84 -61.27
C LEU A 137 35.10 18.41 -61.22
N ARG A 138 35.52 17.53 -62.14
CA ARG A 138 35.16 16.11 -62.11
C ARG A 138 35.75 15.40 -60.89
N ASP A 139 37.03 15.62 -60.61
CA ASP A 139 37.69 15.03 -59.42
C ASP A 139 37.03 15.52 -58.12
N LYS A 140 36.69 16.82 -58.03
CA LYS A 140 35.93 17.37 -56.89
C LYS A 140 34.54 16.75 -56.78
N LEU A 141 33.84 16.54 -57.90
CA LEU A 141 32.54 15.89 -57.91
C LEU A 141 32.64 14.44 -57.41
N ASP A 142 33.66 13.71 -57.83
CA ASP A 142 33.89 12.32 -57.41
C ASP A 142 34.19 12.23 -55.90
N VAL A 143 35.00 13.15 -55.36
CA VAL A 143 35.25 13.27 -53.91
C VAL A 143 33.95 13.57 -53.16
N ILE A 144 33.17 14.56 -53.61
CA ILE A 144 31.90 14.91 -52.98
C ILE A 144 30.90 13.74 -53.05
N LEU A 145 30.87 12.99 -54.15
CA LEU A 145 30.00 11.81 -54.29
C LEU A 145 30.43 10.68 -53.35
N ALA A 146 31.73 10.47 -53.15
CA ALA A 146 32.25 9.50 -52.20
C ALA A 146 31.92 9.91 -50.75
N GLU A 147 32.14 11.17 -50.39
CA GLU A 147 31.76 11.73 -49.08
C GLU A 147 30.26 11.64 -48.84
N LYS A 148 29.43 11.95 -49.84
CA LYS A 148 27.96 11.81 -49.75
C LYS A 148 27.54 10.37 -49.46
N LYS A 149 28.15 9.38 -50.13
CA LYS A 149 27.88 7.95 -49.88
C LYS A 149 28.30 7.54 -48.46
N GLN A 150 29.48 7.99 -48.03
CA GLN A 150 29.98 7.72 -46.68
C GLN A 150 29.07 8.34 -45.61
N MET A 151 28.65 9.59 -45.80
CA MET A 151 27.73 10.27 -44.88
C MET A 151 26.35 9.62 -44.87
N ALA A 152 25.85 9.14 -46.02
CA ALA A 152 24.59 8.39 -46.09
C ALA A 152 24.66 7.07 -45.30
N PHE A 153 25.77 6.35 -45.39
CA PHE A 153 25.99 5.13 -44.60
C PHE A 153 25.99 5.43 -43.09
N VAL A 154 26.73 6.46 -42.66
CA VAL A 154 26.76 6.87 -41.24
C VAL A 154 25.39 7.34 -40.75
N LEU A 155 24.62 8.03 -41.59
CA LEU A 155 23.26 8.42 -41.25
C LEU A 155 22.36 7.19 -41.04
N GLU A 156 22.47 6.18 -41.89
CA GLU A 156 21.66 4.97 -41.75
C GLU A 156 22.05 4.15 -40.52
N THR A 157 23.35 3.99 -40.24
CA THR A 157 23.80 3.26 -39.04
C THR A 157 23.42 3.99 -37.75
N THR A 158 23.51 5.32 -37.72
CA THR A 158 23.07 6.11 -36.56
C THR A 158 21.56 6.08 -36.39
N ARG A 159 20.79 6.03 -37.49
CA ARG A 159 19.34 5.84 -37.46
C ARG A 159 18.97 4.47 -36.89
N GLU A 160 19.66 3.41 -37.30
CA GLU A 160 19.46 2.06 -36.77
C GLU A 160 19.76 1.99 -35.26
N GLN A 161 20.88 2.57 -34.82
CA GLN A 161 21.22 2.66 -33.39
C GLN A 161 20.15 3.42 -32.59
N LEU A 162 19.64 4.54 -33.12
CA LEU A 162 18.56 5.30 -32.48
C LEU A 162 17.28 4.45 -32.33
N CYS A 163 16.93 3.66 -33.35
CA CYS A 163 15.80 2.74 -33.32
C CYS A 163 15.99 1.65 -32.25
N GLN A 164 17.18 1.04 -32.16
CA GLN A 164 17.51 0.02 -31.15
C GLN A 164 17.43 0.58 -29.73
N THR A 165 18.10 1.70 -29.44
CA THR A 165 18.06 2.34 -28.12
C THR A 165 16.64 2.77 -27.73
N ARG A 166 15.83 3.21 -28.70
CA ARG A 166 14.42 3.55 -28.44
C ARG A 166 13.61 2.31 -28.05
N GLN A 167 13.84 1.17 -28.68
CA GLN A 167 13.16 -0.08 -28.35
C GLN A 167 13.55 -0.58 -26.96
N GLU A 168 14.84 -0.56 -26.63
CA GLU A 168 15.34 -0.91 -25.29
C GLU A 168 14.76 0.01 -24.21
N LEU A 169 14.71 1.33 -24.47
CA LEU A 169 14.09 2.28 -23.54
C LEU A 169 12.60 2.00 -23.32
N LEU A 170 11.86 1.60 -24.35
CA LEU A 170 10.45 1.24 -24.21
C LEU A 170 10.27 -0.04 -23.41
N LYS A 171 11.14 -1.03 -23.62
CA LYS A 171 11.16 -2.26 -22.83
C LYS A 171 11.46 -1.97 -21.35
N GLU A 172 12.51 -1.20 -21.07
CA GLU A 172 12.87 -0.80 -19.70
C GLU A 172 11.75 -0.03 -19.02
N LYS A 173 11.05 0.87 -19.73
CA LYS A 173 9.87 1.57 -19.20
C LYS A 173 8.72 0.62 -18.84
N HIS A 174 8.50 -0.40 -19.68
CA HIS A 174 7.49 -1.41 -19.41
C HIS A 174 7.87 -2.25 -18.18
N ASP A 175 9.10 -2.75 -18.14
CA ASP A 175 9.63 -3.57 -17.04
C ASP A 175 9.61 -2.78 -15.72
N ASN A 176 9.99 -1.50 -15.73
CA ASN A 176 9.91 -0.62 -14.57
C ASN A 176 8.47 -0.44 -14.05
N THR A 177 7.49 -0.33 -14.95
CA THR A 177 6.06 -0.24 -14.59
C THR A 177 5.59 -1.54 -13.91
N VAL A 178 6.01 -2.70 -14.43
CA VAL A 178 5.71 -4.00 -13.83
C VAL A 178 6.34 -4.13 -12.44
N LEU A 179 7.62 -3.75 -12.30
CA LEU A 179 8.33 -3.78 -11.02
C LEU A 179 7.68 -2.88 -9.97
N ILE A 180 7.22 -1.68 -10.35
CA ILE A 180 6.47 -0.78 -9.45
C ILE A 180 5.17 -1.46 -8.98
N ALA A 181 4.44 -2.08 -9.90
CA ALA A 181 3.20 -2.78 -9.58
C ALA A 181 3.43 -3.98 -8.63
N GLU A 182 4.48 -4.77 -8.87
CA GLU A 182 4.86 -5.89 -8.01
C GLU A 182 5.31 -5.41 -6.62
N THR A 183 6.13 -4.36 -6.56
CA THR A 183 6.58 -3.74 -5.29
C THR A 183 5.37 -3.27 -4.47
N PHE A 184 4.36 -2.68 -5.12
CA PHE A 184 3.12 -2.28 -4.46
C PHE A 184 2.35 -3.49 -3.90
N GLN A 185 2.27 -4.59 -4.66
CA GLN A 185 1.63 -5.83 -4.19
C GLN A 185 2.38 -6.44 -3.00
N GLN A 186 3.71 -6.49 -3.06
CA GLN A 186 4.57 -6.96 -1.97
C GLN A 186 4.39 -6.11 -0.70
N LYS A 187 4.32 -4.78 -0.84
CA LYS A 187 4.04 -3.87 0.29
C LYS A 187 2.68 -4.16 0.93
N LYS A 188 1.63 -4.35 0.12
CA LYS A 188 0.29 -4.71 0.61
C LYS A 188 0.28 -6.08 1.31
N LEU A 189 1.07 -7.03 0.84
CA LEU A 189 1.22 -8.33 1.49
C LEU A 189 1.97 -8.20 2.83
N LEU A 190 3.03 -7.40 2.87
CA LEU A 190 3.78 -7.11 4.09
C LEU A 190 2.89 -6.46 5.17
N GLU A 191 2.01 -5.54 4.79
CA GLU A 191 1.02 -4.95 5.70
C GLU A 191 0.09 -6.01 6.32
N LYS A 192 -0.34 -7.00 5.54
CA LYS A 192 -1.14 -8.12 6.07
C LYS A 192 -0.36 -8.97 7.07
N TYR A 193 0.90 -9.30 6.75
CA TYR A 193 1.76 -10.03 7.68
C TYR A 193 1.99 -9.25 8.97
N ASN A 194 2.25 -7.95 8.89
CA ASN A 194 2.43 -7.10 10.07
C ASN A 194 1.17 -7.07 10.94
N ARG A 195 -0.03 -7.04 10.34
CA ARG A 195 -1.29 -7.11 11.07
C ARG A 195 -1.46 -8.44 11.81
N VAL A 196 -1.19 -9.56 11.14
CA VAL A 196 -1.25 -10.90 11.76
C VAL A 196 -0.22 -11.03 12.87
N SER A 197 1.02 -10.57 12.64
CA SER A 197 2.08 -10.56 13.65
C SER A 197 1.68 -9.73 14.87
N GLN A 198 0.98 -8.61 14.68
CA GLN A 198 0.48 -7.81 15.80
C GLN A 198 -0.60 -8.55 16.59
N TYR A 199 -1.57 -9.19 15.94
CA TYR A 199 -2.58 -10.00 16.64
C TYR A 199 -1.96 -11.16 17.42
N ALA A 200 -0.96 -11.84 16.85
CA ALA A 200 -0.25 -12.91 17.55
C ALA A 200 0.47 -12.40 18.82
N LEU A 201 0.98 -11.16 18.80
CA LEU A 201 1.59 -10.55 19.98
C LEU A 201 0.54 -10.20 21.04
N GLU A 202 -0.59 -9.61 20.63
CA GLU A 202 -1.69 -9.26 21.54
C GLU A 202 -2.27 -10.52 22.21
N GLU A 203 -2.44 -11.62 21.46
CA GLU A 203 -2.84 -12.92 22.02
C GLU A 203 -1.82 -13.47 23.01
N PHE A 204 -0.52 -13.39 22.69
CA PHE A 204 0.53 -13.83 23.60
C PHE A 204 0.57 -13.02 24.90
N GLU A 205 0.43 -11.70 24.81
CA GLU A 205 0.36 -10.81 25.97
C GLU A 205 -0.83 -11.17 26.85
N THR A 206 -2.00 -11.38 26.26
CA THR A 206 -3.21 -11.82 26.97
C THR A 206 -2.98 -13.16 27.69
N LEU A 207 -2.44 -14.17 27.00
CA LEU A 207 -2.13 -15.47 27.59
C LEU A 207 -1.11 -15.37 28.73
N GLN A 208 -0.15 -14.44 28.63
CA GLN A 208 0.83 -14.21 29.68
C GLN A 208 0.19 -13.60 30.94
N GLU A 209 -0.77 -12.68 30.78
CA GLU A 209 -1.56 -12.12 31.87
C GLU A 209 -2.43 -13.19 32.55
N ASP A 210 -3.16 -13.99 31.76
CA ASP A 210 -3.99 -15.10 32.25
C ASP A 210 -3.16 -16.09 33.06
N LEU A 211 -1.99 -16.47 32.55
CA LEU A 211 -1.10 -17.41 33.21
C LEU A 211 -0.55 -16.84 34.53
N LYS A 212 -0.26 -15.54 34.59
CA LYS A 212 0.14 -14.88 35.83
C LYS A 212 -1.00 -14.91 36.86
N LEU A 213 -2.21 -14.57 36.44
CA LEU A 213 -3.39 -14.63 37.29
C LEU A 213 -3.64 -16.06 37.82
N GLU A 214 -3.53 -17.07 36.97
CA GLU A 214 -3.67 -18.48 37.36
C GLU A 214 -2.64 -18.86 38.44
N ARG A 215 -1.38 -18.48 38.26
CA ARG A 215 -0.32 -18.74 39.27
C ARG A 215 -0.63 -18.07 40.60
N ASP A 216 -1.06 -16.82 40.58
CA ASP A 216 -1.39 -16.06 41.79
C ASP A 216 -2.58 -16.70 42.52
N LEU A 217 -3.65 -17.04 41.80
CA LEU A 217 -4.81 -17.73 42.36
C LEU A 217 -4.45 -19.11 42.91
N ARG A 218 -3.60 -19.87 42.21
CA ARG A 218 -3.13 -21.17 42.68
C ARG A 218 -2.33 -21.05 43.97
N SER A 219 -1.41 -20.09 44.03
CA SER A 219 -0.63 -19.81 45.25
C SER A 219 -1.55 -19.44 46.42
N GLU A 220 -2.56 -18.60 46.17
CA GLU A 220 -3.50 -18.19 47.21
C GLU A 220 -4.38 -19.35 47.69
N ALA A 221 -4.84 -20.21 46.78
CA ALA A 221 -5.56 -21.43 47.13
C ALA A 221 -4.71 -22.40 47.96
N GLU A 222 -3.42 -22.55 47.64
CA GLU A 222 -2.48 -23.38 48.41
C GLU A 222 -2.28 -22.84 49.84
N LYS A 223 -2.12 -21.51 49.99
CA LYS A 223 -2.05 -20.86 51.31
C LYS A 223 -3.33 -21.09 52.12
N PHE A 224 -4.49 -20.83 51.51
CA PHE A 224 -5.78 -21.01 52.16
C PHE A 224 -5.99 -22.47 52.62
N ALA A 225 -5.68 -23.44 51.77
CA ALA A 225 -5.77 -24.85 52.13
C ALA A 225 -4.83 -25.22 53.29
N HIS A 226 -3.63 -24.64 53.33
CA HIS A 226 -2.67 -24.84 54.42
C HIS A 226 -3.18 -24.26 55.75
N GLU A 227 -3.66 -23.02 55.75
CA GLU A 227 -4.24 -22.36 56.92
C GLU A 227 -5.45 -23.13 57.46
N MET A 228 -6.36 -23.52 56.57
CA MET A 228 -7.55 -24.31 56.94
C MET A 228 -7.16 -25.65 57.58
N LEU A 229 -6.12 -26.32 57.07
CA LEU A 229 -5.62 -27.58 57.63
C LEU A 229 -4.96 -27.39 59.01
N ILE A 230 -4.25 -26.27 59.22
CA ILE A 230 -3.70 -25.91 60.52
C ILE A 230 -4.83 -25.66 61.52
N GLU A 231 -5.82 -24.84 61.17
CA GLU A 231 -6.96 -24.54 62.04
C GLU A 231 -7.80 -25.79 62.32
N GLN A 232 -8.04 -26.65 61.32
CA GLN A 232 -8.71 -27.93 61.54
C GLN A 232 -7.95 -28.81 62.53
N LYS A 233 -6.62 -28.90 62.44
CA LYS A 233 -5.79 -29.65 63.40
C LYS A 233 -5.85 -29.04 64.80
N LYS A 234 -5.88 -27.71 64.91
CA LYS A 234 -5.99 -26.98 66.19
C LYS A 234 -7.34 -27.22 66.84
N LEU A 235 -8.44 -27.02 66.11
CA LEU A 235 -9.81 -27.33 66.55
C LEU A 235 -9.97 -28.80 66.94
N LYS A 236 -9.41 -29.73 66.15
CA LYS A 236 -9.44 -31.16 66.47
C LYS A 236 -8.70 -31.49 67.77
N ARG A 237 -7.56 -30.85 68.03
CA ARG A 237 -6.84 -30.99 69.32
C ARG A 237 -7.63 -30.39 70.48
N GLN A 238 -8.20 -29.20 70.30
CA GLN A 238 -8.99 -28.53 71.34
C GLN A 238 -10.25 -29.33 71.68
N SER A 239 -10.99 -29.80 70.68
CA SER A 239 -12.17 -30.65 70.88
C SER A 239 -11.80 -31.99 71.53
N GLN A 240 -10.70 -32.62 71.12
CA GLN A 240 -10.22 -33.85 71.75
C GLN A 240 -9.86 -33.65 73.23
N MET A 241 -9.19 -32.54 73.58
CA MET A 241 -8.90 -32.22 74.99
C MET A 241 -10.19 -31.97 75.78
N LEU A 242 -11.14 -31.22 75.22
CA LEU A 242 -12.42 -30.96 75.87
C LEU A 242 -13.16 -32.28 76.13
N ILE A 243 -13.27 -33.15 75.13
CA ILE A 243 -13.90 -34.48 75.25
C ILE A 243 -13.21 -35.34 76.31
N GLN A 244 -11.86 -35.33 76.39
CA GLN A 244 -11.13 -36.07 77.42
C GLN A 244 -11.29 -35.49 78.83
N SER A 245 -11.52 -34.18 78.95
CA SER A 245 -11.67 -33.47 80.23
C SER A 245 -13.08 -33.54 80.84
N LEU A 246 -14.07 -34.00 80.07
CA LEU A 246 -15.46 -34.10 80.50
C LEU A 246 -15.76 -35.49 81.08
N SER A 247 -16.18 -35.52 82.35
CA SER A 247 -16.96 -36.62 82.92
C SER A 247 -18.37 -36.61 82.28
N PRO A 248 -18.99 -37.77 81.97
CA PRO A 248 -20.20 -37.84 81.15
C PRO A 248 -21.43 -37.24 81.87
N ALA A 249 -21.60 -35.93 81.75
CA ALA A 249 -22.86 -35.25 82.04
C ALA A 249 -23.76 -35.34 80.80
N GLU A 250 -24.78 -36.19 80.88
CA GLU A 250 -25.70 -36.57 79.80
C GLU A 250 -26.36 -35.36 79.10
N SER A 251 -26.64 -34.29 79.85
CA SER A 251 -27.22 -33.05 79.31
C SER A 251 -26.29 -32.28 78.38
N LEU A 252 -24.99 -32.22 78.66
CA LEU A 252 -23.99 -31.57 77.81
C LEU A 252 -23.78 -32.39 76.52
N GLN A 253 -23.82 -33.72 76.63
CA GLN A 253 -23.71 -34.62 75.49
C GLN A 253 -24.89 -34.47 74.53
N ASN A 254 -26.11 -34.32 75.08
CA ASN A 254 -27.32 -34.03 74.30
C ASN A 254 -27.26 -32.66 73.62
N ALA A 255 -26.81 -31.60 74.32
CA ALA A 255 -26.65 -30.28 73.71
C ALA A 255 -25.60 -30.25 72.59
N LEU A 256 -24.48 -30.98 72.76
CA LEU A 256 -23.46 -31.12 71.70
C LEU A 256 -23.98 -31.92 70.50
N ALA A 257 -24.81 -32.95 70.73
CA ALA A 257 -25.48 -33.68 69.66
C ALA A 257 -26.45 -32.77 68.90
N GLU A 258 -27.23 -31.96 69.60
CA GLU A 258 -28.16 -30.99 69.01
C GLU A 258 -27.42 -29.93 68.18
N ILE A 259 -26.34 -29.34 68.70
CA ILE A 259 -25.47 -28.43 67.94
C ILE A 259 -24.94 -29.09 66.68
N ASN A 260 -24.49 -30.35 66.74
CA ASN A 260 -24.02 -31.06 65.54
C ASN A 260 -25.15 -31.27 64.52
N THR A 261 -26.36 -31.62 64.96
CA THR A 261 -27.51 -31.79 64.06
C THR A 261 -27.93 -30.47 63.41
N LEU A 262 -27.98 -29.38 64.18
CA LEU A 262 -28.28 -28.04 63.68
C LEU A 262 -27.20 -27.56 62.71
N THR A 263 -25.92 -27.74 63.06
CA THR A 263 -24.79 -27.41 62.18
C THR A 263 -24.89 -28.17 60.86
N HIS A 264 -25.14 -29.48 60.91
CA HIS A 264 -25.28 -30.28 59.70
C HIS A 264 -26.47 -29.85 58.85
N THR A 265 -27.59 -29.50 59.48
CA THR A 265 -28.80 -29.03 58.79
C THR A 265 -28.54 -27.69 58.11
N LEU A 266 -27.90 -26.75 58.80
CA LEU A 266 -27.55 -25.44 58.27
C LEU A 266 -26.54 -25.52 57.11
N GLU A 267 -25.55 -26.41 57.20
CA GLU A 267 -24.61 -26.69 56.10
C GLU A 267 -25.34 -27.27 54.88
N LYS A 268 -26.29 -28.19 55.11
CA LYS A 268 -27.12 -28.77 54.05
C LYS A 268 -27.98 -27.73 53.36
N GLU A 269 -28.61 -26.84 54.13
CA GLU A 269 -29.39 -25.72 53.60
C GLU A 269 -28.52 -24.74 52.82
N ARG A 270 -27.33 -24.37 53.32
CA ARG A 270 -26.37 -23.55 52.56
C ARG A 270 -26.01 -24.19 51.22
N LEU A 271 -25.71 -25.48 51.21
CA LEU A 271 -25.33 -26.19 50.01
C LEU A 271 -26.49 -26.25 49.00
N GLU A 272 -27.71 -26.43 49.49
CA GLU A 272 -28.92 -26.44 48.65
C GLU A 272 -29.19 -25.06 48.06
N GLN A 273 -29.11 -23.99 48.85
CA GLN A 273 -29.22 -22.61 48.37
C GLN A 273 -28.13 -22.29 47.34
N GLN A 274 -26.90 -22.72 47.57
CA GLN A 274 -25.80 -22.52 46.62
C GLN A 274 -26.05 -23.23 45.29
N LYS A 275 -26.60 -24.46 45.30
CA LYS A 275 -26.99 -25.17 44.08
C LYS A 275 -28.12 -24.45 43.35
N GLN A 276 -29.13 -23.97 44.08
CA GLN A 276 -30.25 -23.22 43.49
C GLN A 276 -29.77 -21.92 42.83
N MET A 277 -28.86 -21.17 43.46
CA MET A 277 -28.27 -19.98 42.85
C MET A 277 -27.54 -20.31 41.55
N LYS A 278 -26.69 -21.35 41.53
CA LYS A 278 -26.00 -21.78 40.32
C LYS A 278 -26.95 -22.22 39.20
N ALA A 279 -28.01 -22.93 39.54
CA ALA A 279 -29.01 -23.35 38.56
C ALA A 279 -29.74 -22.15 37.92
N LEU A 280 -30.09 -21.14 38.72
CA LEU A 280 -30.70 -19.91 38.21
C LEU A 280 -29.71 -19.10 37.35
N GLU A 281 -28.44 -19.01 37.76
CA GLU A 281 -27.39 -18.38 36.96
C GLU A 281 -27.22 -19.06 35.60
N GLU A 282 -27.16 -20.39 35.57
CA GLU A 282 -27.09 -21.17 34.33
C GLU A 282 -28.35 -20.99 33.48
N GLN A 283 -29.53 -20.91 34.09
CA GLN A 283 -30.79 -20.70 33.38
C GLN A 283 -30.83 -19.31 32.71
N ILE A 284 -30.33 -18.27 33.38
CA ILE A 284 -30.18 -16.93 32.80
C ILE A 284 -29.13 -16.96 31.69
N HIS A 285 -28.00 -17.64 31.92
CA HIS A 285 -26.93 -17.74 30.94
C HIS A 285 -27.35 -18.48 29.66
N ASN A 286 -28.15 -19.54 29.81
CA ASN A 286 -28.64 -20.36 28.70
C ASN A 286 -29.99 -19.87 28.15
N SER A 287 -30.52 -18.77 28.69
CA SER A 287 -31.82 -18.25 28.28
C SER A 287 -31.83 -17.92 26.78
N GLU A 288 -32.92 -18.32 26.14
CA GLU A 288 -33.14 -18.05 24.71
C GLU A 288 -33.11 -16.55 24.42
N LEU A 289 -33.60 -15.73 25.35
CA LEU A 289 -33.56 -14.27 25.25
C LEU A 289 -32.13 -13.72 25.13
N LYS A 290 -31.17 -14.29 25.88
CA LYS A 290 -29.75 -13.89 25.79
C LYS A 290 -29.15 -14.24 24.42
N LYS A 291 -29.49 -15.42 23.88
CA LYS A 291 -29.06 -15.83 22.53
C LYS A 291 -29.69 -14.94 21.45
N GLN A 292 -30.97 -14.60 21.60
CA GLN A 292 -31.67 -13.67 20.72
C GLN A 292 -31.05 -12.27 20.76
N LEU A 293 -30.71 -11.77 21.96
CA LEU A 293 -29.99 -10.50 22.14
C LEU A 293 -28.65 -10.50 21.38
N MET A 294 -27.83 -11.53 21.57
CA MET A 294 -26.55 -11.67 20.86
C MET A 294 -26.75 -11.73 19.33
N THR A 295 -27.79 -12.42 18.88
CA THR A 295 -28.11 -12.54 17.44
C THR A 295 -28.54 -11.20 16.85
N LEU A 296 -29.45 -10.48 17.52
CA LEU A 296 -29.91 -9.16 17.11
C LEU A 296 -28.78 -8.13 17.14
N GLN A 297 -27.90 -8.21 18.14
CA GLN A 297 -26.74 -7.35 18.23
C GLN A 297 -25.79 -7.54 17.04
N ARG A 298 -25.48 -8.80 16.69
CA ARG A 298 -24.69 -9.13 15.49
C ARG A 298 -25.38 -8.69 14.20
N GLN A 299 -26.70 -8.82 14.12
CA GLN A 299 -27.47 -8.37 12.95
C GLN A 299 -27.41 -6.85 12.80
N THR A 300 -27.43 -6.11 13.92
CA THR A 300 -27.31 -4.66 13.94
C THR A 300 -25.92 -4.22 13.46
N GLU A 301 -24.86 -4.89 13.93
CA GLU A 301 -23.49 -4.64 13.46
C GLU A 301 -23.35 -4.83 11.95
N LEU A 302 -23.89 -5.93 11.39
CA LEU A 302 -23.86 -6.17 9.95
C LEU A 302 -24.62 -5.09 9.15
N LEU A 303 -25.79 -4.68 9.63
CA LEU A 303 -26.56 -3.60 8.99
C LEU A 303 -25.83 -2.25 9.07
N GLU A 304 -25.09 -2.00 10.15
CA GLU A 304 -24.25 -0.81 10.27
C GLU A 304 -23.08 -0.83 9.27
N GLU A 305 -22.44 -1.98 9.08
CA GLU A 305 -21.40 -2.18 8.06
C GLU A 305 -21.95 -1.94 6.65
N GLU A 306 -23.09 -2.55 6.30
CA GLU A 306 -23.75 -2.33 5.01
C GLU A 306 -24.11 -0.86 4.79
N ARG A 307 -24.65 -0.20 5.82
CA ARG A 307 -24.95 1.24 5.78
C ARG A 307 -23.69 2.06 5.54
N ASN A 308 -22.58 1.73 6.21
CA ASN A 308 -21.29 2.41 6.00
C ASN A 308 -20.76 2.21 4.57
N GLU A 309 -20.89 1.01 4.01
CA GLU A 309 -20.51 0.74 2.62
C GLU A 309 -21.35 1.53 1.63
N TRP A 310 -22.67 1.57 1.81
CA TRP A 310 -23.56 2.36 0.98
C TRP A 310 -23.28 3.86 1.11
N GLN A 311 -23.01 4.33 2.32
CA GLN A 311 -22.60 5.71 2.55
C GLN A 311 -21.31 6.03 1.80
N HIS A 312 -20.32 5.13 1.82
CA HIS A 312 -19.07 5.31 1.07
C HIS A 312 -19.29 5.29 -0.46
N LYS A 313 -20.12 4.37 -0.97
CA LYS A 313 -20.50 4.32 -2.39
C LYS A 313 -21.23 5.61 -2.81
N TYR A 314 -22.14 6.10 -1.97
CA TYR A 314 -22.87 7.34 -2.21
C TYR A 314 -21.95 8.55 -2.25
N THR A 315 -21.06 8.72 -1.26
CA THR A 315 -20.12 9.85 -1.23
C THR A 315 -19.16 9.82 -2.41
N LYS A 316 -18.68 8.64 -2.81
CA LYS A 316 -17.87 8.47 -4.02
C LYS A 316 -18.63 8.86 -5.29
N ALA A 317 -19.85 8.35 -5.47
CA ALA A 317 -20.68 8.71 -6.62
C ALA A 317 -21.02 10.22 -6.63
N GLU A 318 -21.23 10.83 -5.45
CA GLU A 318 -21.46 12.27 -5.33
C GLU A 318 -20.22 13.07 -5.75
N THR A 319 -19.01 12.63 -5.39
CA THR A 319 -17.77 13.25 -5.85
C THR A 319 -17.57 13.12 -7.36
N GLU A 320 -17.77 11.92 -7.92
CA GLU A 320 -17.67 11.70 -9.38
C GLU A 320 -18.70 12.54 -10.16
N ALA A 321 -19.93 12.68 -9.63
CA ALA A 321 -20.95 13.53 -10.23
C ALA A 321 -20.56 15.02 -10.17
N LYS A 322 -19.90 15.48 -9.10
CA LYS A 322 -19.37 16.84 -9.00
C LYS A 322 -18.26 17.08 -10.02
N ASP A 323 -17.33 16.13 -10.17
CA ASP A 323 -16.22 16.21 -11.14
C ASP A 323 -16.73 16.24 -12.58
N LEU A 324 -17.68 15.36 -12.92
CA LEU A 324 -18.30 15.35 -14.24
C LEU A 324 -19.07 16.65 -14.52
N ARG A 325 -19.78 17.20 -13.53
CA ARG A 325 -20.45 18.51 -13.68
C ARG A 325 -19.43 19.61 -13.98
N PHE A 326 -18.29 19.63 -13.28
CA PHE A 326 -17.22 20.59 -13.56
C PHE A 326 -16.66 20.42 -14.97
N ALA A 327 -16.37 19.20 -15.40
CA ALA A 327 -15.89 18.91 -16.75
C ALA A 327 -16.90 19.33 -17.83
N VAL A 328 -18.19 19.09 -17.60
CA VAL A 328 -19.28 19.55 -18.50
C VAL A 328 -19.33 21.07 -18.55
N GLU A 329 -19.20 21.78 -17.43
CA GLU A 329 -19.14 23.25 -17.44
C GLU A 329 -17.91 23.78 -18.19
N GLU A 330 -16.75 23.14 -18.04
CA GLU A 330 -15.54 23.51 -18.74
C GLU A 330 -15.67 23.31 -20.26
N VAL A 331 -16.22 22.17 -20.68
CA VAL A 331 -16.52 21.88 -22.10
C VAL A 331 -17.55 22.86 -22.63
N LYS A 332 -18.61 23.17 -21.86
CA LYS A 332 -19.61 24.16 -22.24
C LYS A 332 -18.97 25.55 -22.42
N LYS A 333 -18.06 25.96 -21.53
CA LYS A 333 -17.33 27.22 -21.64
C LYS A 333 -16.44 27.26 -22.89
N LYS A 334 -15.72 26.18 -23.19
CA LYS A 334 -14.93 26.03 -24.43
C LYS A 334 -15.83 26.09 -25.67
N LEU A 335 -16.99 25.43 -25.64
CA LEU A 335 -17.96 25.48 -26.74
C LEU A 335 -18.56 26.88 -26.94
N HIS A 336 -18.86 27.61 -25.86
CA HIS A 336 -19.35 29.00 -25.96
C HIS A 336 -18.28 29.95 -26.52
N GLN A 337 -17.00 29.72 -26.22
CA GLN A 337 -15.89 30.47 -26.82
C GLN A 337 -15.72 30.20 -28.31
N VAL A 338 -16.03 28.98 -28.77
CA VAL A 338 -16.02 28.62 -30.20
C VAL A 338 -17.29 29.10 -30.91
N SER A 339 -18.44 29.10 -30.22
CA SER A 339 -19.74 29.45 -30.79
C SER A 339 -20.01 30.96 -30.90
N ASN A 340 -19.30 31.81 -30.15
CA ASN A 340 -19.41 33.28 -30.25
C ASN A 340 -18.03 33.90 -30.59
N PRO A 341 -17.63 33.92 -31.88
CA PRO A 341 -16.49 34.72 -32.31
C PRO A 341 -16.84 36.22 -32.26
N SER A 342 -15.93 37.01 -31.68
CA SER A 342 -16.01 38.47 -31.59
C SER A 342 -16.28 39.14 -32.95
N PRO A 343 -17.13 40.18 -33.03
CA PRO A 343 -17.56 40.79 -34.29
C PRO A 343 -16.47 41.73 -34.83
N ALA A 344 -15.50 41.19 -35.58
CA ALA A 344 -14.50 42.02 -36.26
C ALA A 344 -14.05 41.50 -37.64
N ALA A 345 -14.66 40.46 -38.19
CA ALA A 345 -14.27 39.91 -39.49
C ALA A 345 -15.49 39.61 -40.37
N LEU A 346 -16.17 40.66 -40.84
CA LEU A 346 -17.02 40.59 -42.02
C LEU A 346 -16.17 40.99 -43.23
N ALA A 347 -15.81 40.04 -44.09
CA ALA A 347 -15.69 40.18 -45.56
C ALA A 347 -14.97 38.98 -46.20
N ALA A 348 -15.72 37.97 -46.63
CA ALA A 348 -15.43 37.14 -47.82
C ALA A 348 -16.65 36.23 -48.12
N PRO A 349 -17.01 36.00 -49.40
CA PRO A 349 -18.24 35.28 -49.77
C PRO A 349 -18.11 33.76 -49.57
N PRO A 350 -19.23 33.03 -49.40
CA PRO A 350 -19.19 31.59 -49.12
C PRO A 350 -18.76 30.78 -50.36
N PRO A 351 -17.92 29.74 -50.20
CA PRO A 351 -17.62 28.78 -51.26
C PRO A 351 -18.82 27.84 -51.53
N PRO A 352 -18.93 27.27 -52.75
CA PRO A 352 -20.05 26.41 -53.16
C PRO A 352 -20.08 25.07 -52.41
N PRO A 353 -21.26 24.44 -52.27
CA PRO A 353 -21.43 23.18 -51.54
C PRO A 353 -20.75 22.01 -52.27
N PRO A 354 -20.09 21.08 -51.54
CA PRO A 354 -19.54 19.86 -52.10
C PRO A 354 -20.65 18.88 -52.54
N PRO A 355 -20.41 18.05 -53.57
CA PRO A 355 -21.37 17.06 -54.05
C PRO A 355 -21.60 15.93 -53.01
N PRO A 356 -22.77 15.29 -53.01
CA PRO A 356 -23.11 14.21 -52.08
C PRO A 356 -22.26 12.95 -52.33
N PRO A 357 -21.85 12.23 -51.26
CA PRO A 357 -21.15 10.96 -51.40
C PRO A 357 -22.07 9.84 -51.94
N PRO A 358 -21.53 8.87 -52.68
CA PRO A 358 -22.28 7.72 -53.19
C PRO A 358 -22.72 6.76 -52.07
N PRO A 359 -23.80 5.97 -52.28
CA PRO A 359 -24.33 5.05 -51.28
C PRO A 359 -23.41 3.84 -51.08
N PRO A 360 -23.36 3.26 -49.86
CA PRO A 360 -22.54 2.08 -49.57
C PRO A 360 -23.14 0.80 -50.18
N PRO A 361 -22.31 -0.12 -50.71
CA PRO A 361 -22.77 -1.46 -51.09
C PRO A 361 -23.05 -2.30 -49.84
N SER A 362 -24.13 -3.06 -49.94
CA SER A 362 -24.53 -4.10 -49.01
C SER A 362 -23.69 -5.36 -49.23
N ALA A 363 -23.13 -5.91 -48.15
CA ALA A 363 -23.40 -7.27 -47.67
C ALA A 363 -22.25 -7.87 -46.82
N SER A 364 -22.67 -8.39 -45.67
CA SER A 364 -22.33 -9.69 -45.05
C SER A 364 -20.93 -10.00 -44.46
N SER A 365 -21.02 -10.59 -43.25
CA SER A 365 -20.05 -11.42 -42.50
C SER A 365 -18.90 -10.64 -41.85
N SER A 366 -18.54 -10.78 -40.57
CA SER A 366 -18.84 -11.76 -39.53
C SER A 366 -18.44 -11.13 -38.18
N ASN A 367 -19.37 -11.01 -37.22
CA ASN A 367 -19.05 -10.55 -35.86
C ASN A 367 -18.90 -11.75 -34.91
N PRO A 368 -17.70 -12.03 -34.34
CA PRO A 368 -17.41 -13.22 -33.55
C PRO A 368 -17.92 -13.19 -32.09
N LEU A 369 -18.92 -12.36 -31.77
CA LEU A 369 -19.44 -12.21 -30.40
C LEU A 369 -20.86 -12.75 -30.18
N SER A 370 -21.50 -13.31 -31.21
CA SER A 370 -22.79 -14.00 -31.09
C SER A 370 -22.67 -15.47 -30.63
N SER A 371 -21.50 -16.10 -30.80
CA SER A 371 -21.28 -17.51 -30.41
C SER A 371 -21.02 -17.72 -28.92
N LEU A 372 -20.68 -16.67 -28.15
CA LEU A 372 -20.40 -16.80 -26.71
C LEU A 372 -21.63 -16.62 -25.82
N LEU A 373 -22.67 -15.94 -26.30
CA LEU A 373 -23.88 -15.68 -25.51
C LEU A 373 -24.92 -16.82 -25.54
N SER A 374 -24.65 -17.90 -26.30
CA SER A 374 -25.51 -19.09 -26.34
C SER A 374 -25.04 -20.24 -25.43
N ILE A 375 -23.83 -20.15 -24.84
CA ILE A 375 -23.26 -21.20 -23.98
C ILE A 375 -23.50 -20.94 -22.48
N LEU A 376 -23.83 -19.70 -22.10
CA LEU A 376 -23.94 -19.29 -20.68
C LEU A 376 -25.39 -19.12 -20.15
N ARG A 377 -26.42 -19.60 -20.87
CA ARG A 377 -27.84 -19.47 -20.42
C ARG A 377 -28.74 -20.71 -20.52
N LYS A 378 -28.20 -21.93 -20.55
CA LYS A 378 -28.97 -23.18 -20.38
C LYS A 378 -28.10 -24.10 -19.50
N LYS A 379 -28.47 -24.64 -18.34
CA LYS A 379 -29.70 -25.30 -17.87
C LYS A 379 -29.44 -25.66 -16.37
N LYS A 380 -30.06 -25.05 -15.36
CA LYS A 380 -31.30 -25.40 -14.60
C LYS A 380 -31.48 -26.87 -14.16
N ASP A 381 -31.74 -26.99 -12.85
CA ASP A 381 -32.05 -28.07 -11.89
C ASP A 381 -32.80 -29.35 -12.31
N ILE A 382 -32.59 -30.43 -11.52
CA ILE A 382 -33.48 -31.53 -11.01
C ILE A 382 -32.56 -32.69 -10.54
N SER A 383 -32.33 -32.94 -9.23
CA SER A 383 -33.12 -33.71 -8.23
C SER A 383 -33.34 -35.22 -8.50
N THR A 384 -32.91 -36.01 -7.49
CA THR A 384 -33.37 -37.31 -6.96
C THR A 384 -32.82 -38.67 -7.47
N GLU A 385 -32.16 -39.37 -6.53
CA GLU A 385 -32.39 -40.76 -6.04
C GLU A 385 -31.62 -41.99 -6.59
N ILE A 386 -31.36 -42.91 -5.62
CA ILE A 386 -30.95 -44.34 -5.68
C ILE A 386 -29.42 -44.57 -5.56
N ALA A 387 -28.83 -45.39 -4.68
CA ALA A 387 -29.20 -46.22 -3.53
C ALA A 387 -27.89 -46.54 -2.76
N LEU A 388 -27.82 -46.40 -1.42
CA LEU A 388 -27.88 -47.49 -0.45
C LEU A 388 -27.22 -48.81 -0.89
N VAL A 389 -26.02 -49.08 -0.37
CA VAL A 389 -25.61 -50.44 0.02
C VAL A 389 -25.20 -50.38 1.48
N GLU A 390 -26.06 -50.99 2.29
CA GLU A 390 -25.80 -51.43 3.65
C GLU A 390 -24.58 -52.35 3.70
N LYS A 391 -23.79 -52.21 4.76
CA LYS A 391 -23.20 -53.39 5.40
C LYS A 391 -23.32 -53.22 6.89
N ASP A 392 -24.45 -53.67 7.41
CA ASP A 392 -24.64 -53.96 8.82
C ASP A 392 -23.97 -55.31 9.14
N SER A 393 -23.18 -55.35 10.20
CA SER A 393 -22.94 -56.54 11.04
C SER A 393 -22.29 -56.10 12.34
N SER A 394 -23.16 -55.77 13.30
CA SER A 394 -23.09 -56.05 14.74
C SER A 394 -21.80 -56.70 15.28
N GLU A 395 -21.16 -56.05 16.25
CA GLU A 395 -20.91 -56.68 17.57
C GLU A 395 -20.72 -55.62 18.68
N LYS A 396 -21.27 -55.95 19.85
CA LYS A 396 -21.38 -55.12 21.06
C LYS A 396 -20.10 -55.18 21.93
N ALA A 397 -19.79 -54.03 22.55
CA ALA A 397 -19.08 -53.79 23.84
C ALA A 397 -17.54 -53.77 23.87
N PRO A 398 -16.87 -53.03 24.80
CA PRO A 398 -17.27 -51.87 25.60
C PRO A 398 -16.30 -50.66 25.46
N GLU A 399 -16.81 -49.48 25.12
CA GLU A 399 -16.02 -48.23 24.95
C GLU A 399 -15.51 -47.62 26.28
N LYS A 400 -15.74 -48.29 27.43
CA LYS A 400 -15.32 -47.80 28.76
C LYS A 400 -13.86 -48.13 29.12
N ASP A 401 -13.17 -48.98 28.35
CA ASP A 401 -11.89 -49.55 28.75
C ASP A 401 -10.68 -48.70 28.30
N ILE A 402 -10.73 -48.11 27.10
CA ILE A 402 -9.58 -47.39 26.52
C ILE A 402 -9.23 -46.12 27.32
N ARG A 403 -10.24 -45.39 27.82
CA ARG A 403 -10.03 -44.17 28.62
C ARG A 403 -9.51 -44.46 30.02
N HIS A 404 -10.02 -45.53 30.66
CA HIS A 404 -9.52 -45.95 31.98
C HIS A 404 -8.12 -46.56 31.86
N GLN A 405 -7.86 -47.34 30.82
CA GLN A 405 -6.54 -47.89 30.53
C GLN A 405 -5.49 -46.79 30.31
N ALA A 406 -5.82 -45.71 29.59
CA ALA A 406 -4.93 -44.57 29.41
C ALA A 406 -4.66 -43.81 30.72
N VAL A 407 -5.66 -43.69 31.59
CA VAL A 407 -5.52 -43.07 32.92
C VAL A 407 -4.69 -43.95 33.86
N ASP A 408 -4.88 -45.26 33.83
CA ASP A 408 -4.09 -46.21 34.61
C ASP A 408 -2.64 -46.27 34.12
N GLU A 409 -2.40 -46.20 32.80
CA GLU A 409 -1.04 -46.13 32.25
C GLU A 409 -0.33 -44.85 32.67
N MET A 410 -1.03 -43.71 32.65
CA MET A 410 -0.53 -42.42 33.13
C MET A 410 -0.23 -42.45 34.63
N MET A 411 -1.15 -42.98 35.44
CA MET A 411 -0.94 -43.14 36.89
C MET A 411 0.21 -44.10 37.21
N GLN A 412 0.39 -45.17 36.43
CA GLN A 412 1.52 -46.10 36.58
C GLN A 412 2.86 -45.47 36.18
N ARG A 413 2.90 -44.60 35.17
CA ARG A 413 4.11 -43.83 34.80
C ARG A 413 4.47 -42.80 35.86
N ILE A 414 3.49 -42.17 36.50
CA ILE A 414 3.72 -41.29 37.66
C ILE A 414 4.26 -42.11 38.85
N LYS A 415 3.68 -43.31 39.10
CA LYS A 415 4.04 -44.15 40.25
C LYS A 415 5.39 -44.85 40.10
N LYS A 416 5.80 -45.22 38.87
CA LYS A 416 7.13 -45.79 38.57
C LYS A 416 8.22 -44.73 38.40
N GLY A 417 7.84 -43.48 38.19
CA GLY A 417 8.75 -42.38 37.88
C GLY A 417 9.31 -42.48 36.46
N VAL A 418 9.68 -41.34 35.88
CA VAL A 418 10.36 -41.28 34.59
C VAL A 418 11.87 -41.26 34.84
N GLN A 419 12.60 -42.22 34.26
CA GLN A 419 14.05 -42.24 34.31
C GLN A 419 14.59 -41.08 33.46
N LEU A 420 14.91 -39.95 34.09
CA LEU A 420 15.65 -38.87 33.43
C LEU A 420 17.09 -39.31 33.19
N ARG A 421 17.64 -39.02 32.00
CA ARG A 421 19.07 -39.27 31.72
C ARG A 421 19.93 -38.54 32.76
N PRO A 422 20.95 -39.17 33.34
CA PRO A 422 21.91 -38.48 34.20
C PRO A 422 22.61 -37.39 33.39
N VAL A 423 22.50 -36.15 33.85
CA VAL A 423 23.31 -35.04 33.33
C VAL A 423 24.69 -35.19 33.97
N SER A 424 25.72 -35.36 33.15
CA SER A 424 27.11 -35.45 33.58
C SER A 424 27.52 -34.17 34.31
N HIS A 425 27.66 -34.26 35.63
CA HIS A 425 28.24 -33.23 36.48
C HIS A 425 29.73 -33.10 36.15
N THR A 426 30.12 -32.08 35.41
CA THR A 426 31.50 -31.58 35.44
C THR A 426 31.71 -30.90 36.79
N ALA A 427 32.62 -31.45 37.59
CA ALA A 427 33.01 -30.92 38.88
C ALA A 427 33.58 -29.48 38.77
N ASN A 428 33.33 -28.69 39.82
CA ASN A 428 33.87 -27.37 40.14
C ASN A 428 33.25 -26.14 39.47
N ARG A 429 32.14 -25.65 40.05
CA ARG A 429 32.08 -24.24 40.49
C ARG A 429 31.07 -24.04 41.62
N SER A 430 31.50 -23.24 42.58
CA SER A 430 30.84 -22.84 43.81
C SER A 430 29.41 -22.35 43.64
N ARG A 431 28.59 -22.69 44.63
CA ARG A 431 27.21 -22.24 44.91
C ARG A 431 27.05 -20.71 44.75
N PRO A 432 25.99 -20.27 44.06
CA PRO A 432 25.19 -19.14 44.53
C PRO A 432 23.72 -19.55 44.69
N GLY A 433 23.01 -18.90 45.63
CA GLY A 433 21.59 -19.10 45.93
C GLY A 433 20.62 -18.76 44.80
N PRO A 434 19.30 -18.76 45.08
CA PRO A 434 18.24 -18.76 44.07
C PRO A 434 18.32 -17.47 43.25
N LYS A 435 18.64 -17.62 41.96
CA LYS A 435 18.58 -16.52 41.01
C LYS A 435 17.18 -16.50 40.40
N GLU A 436 16.48 -15.40 40.69
CA GLU A 436 15.52 -14.80 39.78
C GLU A 436 15.94 -15.05 38.34
N GLN A 437 15.05 -15.65 37.58
CA GLN A 437 15.17 -15.78 36.15
C GLN A 437 14.95 -14.39 35.55
N THR A 438 16.02 -13.59 35.53
CA THR A 438 16.02 -12.34 34.79
C THR A 438 15.73 -12.67 33.33
N SER A 439 14.68 -12.00 32.85
CA SER A 439 14.19 -11.97 31.49
C SER A 439 15.31 -12.09 30.47
N SER A 440 15.48 -13.29 29.92
CA SER A 440 16.01 -13.41 28.56
C SER A 440 15.04 -12.61 27.69
N ASN A 441 15.53 -11.55 27.04
CA ASN A 441 14.80 -10.87 25.99
C ASN A 441 14.25 -11.93 25.04
N SER A 442 12.95 -12.19 25.14
CA SER A 442 12.28 -13.20 24.33
C SER A 442 12.35 -12.73 22.89
N ALA A 443 12.46 -13.64 21.92
CA ALA A 443 12.36 -13.28 20.50
C ALA A 443 11.12 -12.42 20.21
N ILE A 444 10.08 -12.56 21.03
CA ILE A 444 8.84 -11.76 21.04
C ILE A 444 9.08 -10.31 21.48
N GLN A 445 9.97 -10.06 22.44
CA GLN A 445 10.37 -8.74 22.92
C GLN A 445 11.25 -8.02 21.88
N GLU A 446 12.07 -8.76 21.14
CA GLU A 446 12.78 -8.26 19.96
C GLU A 446 11.80 -7.94 18.81
N LEU A 447 10.83 -8.82 18.54
CA LEU A 447 9.76 -8.56 17.57
C LEU A 447 8.93 -7.32 17.93
N LYS A 448 8.62 -7.12 19.21
CA LYS A 448 7.97 -5.90 19.72
C LYS A 448 8.85 -4.67 19.50
N GLY A 449 10.16 -4.76 19.76
CA GLY A 449 11.12 -3.70 19.47
C GLY A 449 11.18 -3.34 17.97
N ILE A 450 11.21 -4.35 17.11
CA ILE A 450 11.23 -4.18 15.65
C ILE A 450 9.91 -3.54 15.17
N LEU A 451 8.75 -4.04 15.59
CA LEU A 451 7.45 -3.48 15.18
C LEU A 451 7.24 -2.04 15.68
N ASN A 452 7.73 -1.70 16.87
CA ASN A 452 7.70 -0.34 17.39
C ASN A 452 8.63 0.60 16.58
N SER A 453 9.80 0.11 16.14
CA SER A 453 10.70 0.90 15.30
C SER A 453 10.12 1.16 13.90
N VAL A 454 9.36 0.22 13.34
CA VAL A 454 8.71 0.37 12.02
C VAL A 454 7.46 1.26 12.10
N LYS A 455 6.76 1.32 13.25
CA LYS A 455 5.64 2.24 13.46
C LYS A 455 6.04 3.71 13.63
N HIS A 456 7.30 4.01 13.95
CA HIS A 456 7.78 5.38 14.23
C HIS A 456 8.75 5.96 13.20
N SER A 457 9.07 5.27 12.11
CA SER A 457 9.89 5.82 11.03
C SER A 457 9.10 6.78 10.13
N GLY A 458 8.88 8.00 10.61
CA GLY A 458 8.65 9.23 9.84
C GLY A 458 9.87 10.16 9.98
N PRO A 459 10.14 11.06 9.01
CA PRO A 459 11.47 11.61 8.77
C PRO A 459 11.90 12.60 9.85
N SER A 460 13.08 12.37 10.45
CA SER A 460 13.74 13.38 11.29
C SER A 460 14.78 14.16 10.46
N PRO A 461 14.96 15.46 10.76
CA PRO A 461 15.69 16.38 9.89
C PRO A 461 17.20 16.25 10.06
N SER A 462 17.90 16.41 8.93
CA SER A 462 19.34 16.53 8.80
C SER A 462 19.96 17.52 9.79
N SER A 463 21.06 17.12 10.44
CA SER A 463 22.02 18.03 11.07
C SER A 463 23.40 17.84 10.46
N GLY A 464 23.88 18.92 9.83
CA GLY A 464 25.24 19.44 10.03
C GLY A 464 26.41 18.76 9.33
N ALA A 465 26.94 19.45 8.32
CA ALA A 465 28.23 19.18 7.69
C ALA A 465 29.44 19.38 8.64
N GLY A 466 30.46 18.52 8.54
CA GLY A 466 31.81 18.69 9.12
C GLY A 466 32.65 17.38 9.10
N PRO A 467 34.00 17.43 8.97
CA PRO A 467 34.73 16.53 8.07
C PRO A 467 35.28 15.20 8.64
N LEU A 468 35.40 14.25 7.71
CA LEU A 468 36.13 12.98 7.65
C LEU A 468 37.08 12.59 8.82
N SER A 469 36.73 11.48 9.47
CA SER A 469 37.61 10.58 10.23
C SER A 469 37.30 9.14 9.81
N PRO A 470 38.29 8.23 9.65
CA PRO A 470 38.07 6.91 9.07
C PRO A 470 37.28 6.04 10.06
N SER A 471 36.02 5.75 9.73
CA SER A 471 35.17 4.87 10.51
C SER A 471 35.69 3.42 10.50
N PRO A 472 35.62 2.68 11.61
CA PRO A 472 35.89 1.24 11.61
C PRO A 472 34.85 0.54 10.72
N LYS A 473 35.32 -0.17 9.69
CA LYS A 473 34.48 -0.89 8.70
C LYS A 473 33.45 -1.78 9.40
N SER A 474 32.19 -1.66 9.01
CA SER A 474 31.06 -2.46 9.49
C SER A 474 31.30 -3.95 9.24
N GLU A 475 30.79 -4.83 10.10
CA GLU A 475 30.95 -6.29 9.96
C GLU A 475 30.43 -6.82 8.62
N LEU A 476 29.40 -6.18 8.07
CA LEU A 476 28.87 -6.47 6.75
C LEU A 476 29.91 -6.20 5.64
N GLU A 477 30.64 -5.10 5.76
CA GLU A 477 31.66 -4.69 4.79
C GLU A 477 32.87 -5.64 4.84
N LYS A 478 33.23 -6.10 6.04
CA LYS A 478 34.24 -7.16 6.23
C LYS A 478 33.78 -8.49 5.64
N ALA A 479 32.50 -8.84 5.78
CA ALA A 479 31.94 -10.05 5.19
C ALA A 479 31.92 -10.00 3.66
N LEU A 480 31.58 -8.84 3.07
CA LEU A 480 31.60 -8.64 1.62
C LEU A 480 33.02 -8.66 1.04
N LEU A 481 34.00 -8.07 1.74
CA LEU A 481 35.42 -8.13 1.33
C LEU A 481 35.97 -9.57 1.34
N ARG A 482 35.68 -10.36 2.39
CA ARG A 482 36.06 -11.78 2.42
C ARG A 482 35.43 -12.57 1.28
N ARG A 483 34.19 -12.24 0.90
CA ARG A 483 33.48 -12.90 -0.19
C ARG A 483 34.05 -12.52 -1.56
N ARG A 484 34.57 -11.29 -1.70
CA ARG A 484 35.27 -10.82 -2.90
C ARG A 484 36.65 -11.48 -3.04
N GLU A 485 37.41 -11.56 -1.95
CA GLU A 485 38.72 -12.23 -1.91
C GLU A 485 38.60 -13.75 -2.20
N ALA A 486 37.50 -14.39 -1.78
CA ALA A 486 37.20 -15.79 -2.12
C ALA A 486 36.86 -16.01 -3.62
N LEU A 487 36.36 -14.98 -4.31
CA LEU A 487 36.07 -15.04 -5.74
C LEU A 487 37.33 -14.75 -6.59
N ASP A 488 38.20 -13.85 -6.13
CA ASP A 488 39.46 -13.56 -6.83
C ASP A 488 40.49 -14.71 -6.70
N THR A 489 40.44 -15.49 -5.61
CA THR A 489 41.27 -16.68 -5.42
C THR A 489 40.80 -17.90 -6.21
N THR A 490 39.55 -17.91 -6.70
CA THR A 490 39.03 -18.98 -7.56
C THR A 490 39.25 -18.72 -9.05
N GLN A 491 39.48 -17.46 -9.47
CA GLN A 491 39.86 -17.11 -10.85
C GLN A 491 41.36 -17.21 -11.15
N THR A 492 42.22 -17.34 -10.13
CA THR A 492 43.68 -17.42 -10.30
C THR A 492 44.24 -18.84 -10.28
N ASN A 493 43.40 -19.86 -10.09
CA ASN A 493 43.76 -21.29 -10.09
C ASN A 493 42.94 -22.12 -11.10
N SER A 494 42.59 -21.55 -12.25
CA SER A 494 42.04 -22.30 -13.40
C SER A 494 42.76 -21.96 -14.68
#